data_AF-A0A3N1D440-F1
#
_entry.id   AF-A0A3N1D440-F1
#
_cell.length_a   1.000
_cell.length_b   1.000
_cell.length_c   1.000
_cell.angle_alpha   90.00
_cell.angle_beta   90.00
_cell.angle_gamma   90.00
#
_symmetry.space_group_name_H-M   'P 1'
#
loop_
_entity.id
_entity.type
_entity.pdbx_description
1 polymer ?
#
loop_
_entity_poly.entity_id
_entity_poly.type
_entity_poly.pdbx_seq_one_letter_code
_entity_poly.pdbx_strand_id
1 'polypeptide(L)'
;MTSEFDYFKDRVDGKLFDLILQLGSDLHVASQRVHSLEALLVRKGVLTAGELDALRPTAEERTVLDARRDALIGRMLRVITEDGPAEHPLREQWEASLRAKSPAQGH
;
A
#
# COMPACT_ATOMS: atom_id res chain seq x y z
N MET A 1 17.21 -3.07 -28.11
CA MET A 1 16.35 -2.79 -26.95
C MET A 1 16.18 -4.11 -26.24
N THR A 2 16.79 -4.25 -25.06
CA THR A 2 16.85 -5.50 -24.29
C THR A 2 15.43 -5.98 -24.04
N SER A 3 15.13 -7.24 -24.38
CA SER A 3 13.88 -7.87 -23.97
C SER A 3 13.86 -7.86 -22.44
N GLU A 4 13.14 -6.90 -21.89
CA GLU A 4 12.79 -6.87 -20.48
C GLU A 4 12.26 -8.27 -20.14
N PHE A 5 12.84 -8.90 -19.12
CA PHE A 5 12.65 -10.31 -18.86
C PHE A 5 11.15 -10.58 -18.64
N ASP A 6 10.49 -11.14 -19.66
CA ASP A 6 9.12 -11.63 -19.57
C ASP A 6 9.15 -12.96 -18.79
N TYR A 7 9.31 -12.84 -17.47
CA TYR A 7 9.41 -13.98 -16.54
C TYR A 7 8.11 -14.78 -16.48
N PHE A 8 6.98 -14.20 -16.89
CA PHE A 8 5.65 -14.78 -16.82
C PHE A 8 5.01 -14.83 -18.21
N LYS A 9 4.78 -16.03 -18.72
CA LYS A 9 4.20 -16.24 -20.07
C LYS A 9 2.77 -15.72 -20.22
N ASP A 10 2.08 -15.46 -19.10
CA ASP A 10 0.73 -14.91 -19.05
C ASP A 10 0.78 -13.47 -18.49
N ARG A 11 0.14 -12.54 -19.20
CA ARG A 11 0.00 -11.13 -18.81
C ARG A 11 -0.71 -10.98 -17.46
N VAL A 12 -1.58 -11.91 -17.09
CA VAL A 12 -2.28 -11.91 -15.79
C VAL A 12 -1.31 -12.19 -14.64
N ASP A 13 -0.39 -13.13 -14.83
CA ASP A 13 0.61 -13.51 -13.81
C ASP A 13 1.59 -12.36 -13.54
N GLY A 14 2.04 -11.68 -14.59
CA GLY A 14 2.89 -10.49 -14.45
C GLY A 14 2.22 -9.36 -13.66
N LYS A 15 0.94 -9.07 -13.95
CA LYS A 15 0.17 -8.06 -13.21
C LYS A 15 -0.03 -8.42 -11.74
N LEU A 16 -0.30 -9.69 -11.45
CA LEU A 16 -0.48 -10.16 -10.08
C LEU A 16 0.84 -10.01 -9.31
N PHE A 17 1.96 -10.36 -9.93
CA PHE A 17 3.29 -10.21 -9.34
C PHE A 17 3.62 -8.74 -9.05
N ASP A 18 3.37 -7.84 -10.00
CA ASP A 18 3.55 -6.39 -9.82
C ASP A 18 2.68 -5.84 -8.67
N LEU A 19 1.42 -6.28 -8.59
CA LEU A 19 0.51 -5.91 -7.50
C LEU A 19 1.04 -6.39 -6.14
N ILE A 20 1.56 -7.63 -6.06
CA ILE A 20 2.15 -8.17 -4.83
C ILE A 20 3.39 -7.38 -4.42
N LEU A 21 4.27 -7.03 -5.36
CA LEU A 21 5.46 -6.22 -5.08
C LEU A 21 5.08 -4.83 -4.56
N GLN A 22 4.09 -4.19 -5.20
CA GLN A 22 3.59 -2.88 -4.77
C GLN A 22 2.99 -2.96 -3.36
N LEU A 23 2.14 -3.96 -3.09
CA LEU A 23 1.57 -4.16 -1.75
C LEU A 23 2.64 -4.46 -0.70
N GLY A 24 3.67 -5.22 -1.05
CA GLY A 24 4.80 -5.49 -0.17
C GLY A 24 5.55 -4.22 0.22
N SER A 25 5.79 -3.32 -0.75
CA SER A 25 6.39 -2.01 -0.51
C SER A 25 5.50 -1.13 0.38
N ASP A 26 4.21 -1.02 0.07
CA ASP A 26 3.27 -0.21 0.84
C ASP A 26 3.14 -0.72 2.28
N LEU A 27 3.07 -2.04 2.46
CA LEU A 27 3.05 -2.69 3.77
C LEU A 27 4.34 -2.38 4.55
N HIS A 28 5.50 -2.50 3.91
CA HIS A 28 6.79 -2.22 4.55
C HIS A 28 6.84 -0.77 5.07
N VAL A 29 6.46 0.20 4.25
CA VAL A 29 6.42 1.62 4.65
C VAL A 29 5.42 1.84 5.78
N ALA A 30 4.23 1.24 5.72
CA ALA A 30 3.24 1.35 6.78
C ALA A 30 3.75 0.77 8.11
N SER A 31 4.34 -0.43 8.07
CA SER A 31 4.94 -1.08 9.25
C SER A 31 6.06 -0.24 9.87
N GLN A 32 6.96 0.32 9.05
CA GLN A 32 8.01 1.22 9.52
C GLN A 32 7.46 2.47 10.20
N ARG A 33 6.41 3.07 9.63
CA ARG A 33 5.75 4.25 10.22
C ARG A 33 5.07 3.92 11.54
N VAL A 34 4.41 2.77 11.65
CA VAL A 34 3.78 2.30 12.90
C VAL A 34 4.85 2.08 13.98
N HIS A 35 5.94 1.37 13.66
CA HIS A 35 7.05 1.17 14.61
C HIS A 35 7.67 2.50 15.06
N SER A 36 7.87 3.43 14.13
CA SER A 36 8.43 4.74 14.44
C SER A 36 7.50 5.58 15.33
N LEU A 37 6.19 5.48 15.09
CA LEU A 37 5.17 6.15 15.90
C LEU A 37 5.13 5.59 17.31
N GLU A 38 5.11 4.26 17.47
CA GLU A 38 5.14 3.62 18.79
C GLU A 38 6.41 4.01 19.54
N ALA A 39 7.58 3.89 18.90
CA ALA A 39 8.86 4.26 19.52
C ALA A 39 8.86 5.73 19.97
N LEU A 40 8.27 6.64 19.20
CA LEU A 40 8.15 8.05 19.57
C LEU A 40 7.22 8.24 20.78
N LEU A 41 6.09 7.55 20.83
CA LEU A 41 5.12 7.63 21.93
C LEU A 41 5.67 7.02 23.22
N VAL A 42 6.40 5.91 23.13
CA VAL A 42 7.11 5.30 24.26
C VAL A 42 8.19 6.24 24.80
N ARG A 43 9.01 6.84 23.92
CA ARG A 43 10.02 7.84 24.33
C ARG A 43 9.41 9.07 24.99
N LYS A 44 8.17 9.43 24.63
CA LYS A 44 7.41 10.52 25.24
C LYS A 44 6.64 10.10 26.50
N GLY A 45 6.68 8.82 26.89
CA GLY A 45 5.97 8.28 28.04
C GLY A 45 4.45 8.21 27.87
N VAL A 46 3.94 8.24 26.63
CA VAL A 46 2.50 8.17 26.33
C VAL A 46 1.99 6.73 26.31
N LEU A 47 2.83 5.80 25.82
CA LEU A 47 2.55 4.38 25.75
C LEU A 47 3.69 3.60 26.39
N THR A 48 3.40 2.40 26.87
CA THR A 48 4.41 1.40 27.20
C THR A 48 4.78 0.59 25.96
N ALA A 49 6.00 0.04 25.92
CA ALA A 49 6.44 -0.76 24.78
C ALA A 49 5.59 -2.03 24.64
N GLY A 50 5.09 -2.30 23.43
CA GLY A 50 4.20 -3.45 23.15
C GLY A 50 2.74 -3.23 23.52
N GLU A 51 2.38 -2.06 24.08
CA GLU A 51 0.99 -1.72 24.38
C GLU A 51 0.13 -1.64 23.12
N LEU A 52 0.72 -1.16 22.02
CA LEU A 52 0.06 -1.07 20.72
C LEU A 52 -0.28 -2.46 20.16
N ASP A 53 0.61 -3.45 20.31
CA ASP A 53 0.40 -4.84 19.86
C ASP A 53 -0.62 -5.58 20.75
N ALA A 54 -0.66 -5.22 22.03
CA ALA A 54 -1.62 -5.77 22.99
C ALA A 54 -3.04 -5.18 22.81
N LEU A 55 -3.17 -4.02 22.15
CA LEU A 55 -4.44 -3.35 21.96
C LEU A 55 -5.46 -4.28 21.29
N ARG A 56 -6.65 -4.35 21.87
CA ARG A 56 -7.80 -5.06 21.31
C ARG A 56 -8.81 -4.01 20.88
N PRO A 57 -9.15 -3.94 19.57
CA PRO A 57 -10.14 -2.99 19.10
C PRO A 57 -11.48 -3.21 19.80
N THR A 58 -12.19 -2.12 20.09
CA THR A 58 -13.59 -2.21 20.52
C THR A 58 -14.47 -2.74 19.38
N ALA A 59 -15.75 -3.04 19.66
CA ALA A 59 -16.69 -3.49 18.63
C ALA A 59 -16.89 -2.42 17.54
N GLU A 60 -16.93 -1.15 17.94
CA GLU A 60 -17.06 -0.01 17.04
C GLU A 60 -15.80 0.16 16.17
N GLU A 61 -14.62 0.12 16.77
CA GLU A 61 -13.34 0.20 16.05
C GLU A 61 -13.18 -0.95 15.07
N ARG A 62 -13.55 -2.17 15.49
CA ARG A 62 -13.51 -3.36 14.64
C ARG A 62 -14.39 -3.21 13.41
N THR A 63 -15.60 -2.65 13.57
CA THR A 63 -16.51 -2.38 12.45
C THR A 63 -15.87 -1.44 11.42
N VAL A 64 -15.19 -0.39 11.90
CA VAL A 64 -14.47 0.55 11.03
C VAL A 64 -13.29 -0.14 10.32
N LEU A 65 -12.54 -0.99 11.02
CA LEU A 65 -11.42 -1.73 10.46
C LEU A 65 -11.88 -2.77 9.42
N ASP A 66 -12.95 -3.49 9.68
CA ASP A 66 -13.53 -4.46 8.75
C ASP A 66 -14.03 -3.76 7.47
N ALA A 67 -14.73 -2.62 7.60
CA ALA A 67 -15.16 -1.84 6.44
C ALA A 67 -13.98 -1.34 5.58
N ARG A 68 -12.89 -0.93 6.21
CA ARG A 68 -11.66 -0.51 5.50
C ARG A 68 -11.00 -1.68 4.78
N ARG A 69 -10.93 -2.85 5.42
CA ARG A 69 -10.41 -4.09 4.82
C ARG A 69 -11.24 -4.48 3.60
N ASP A 70 -12.56 -4.51 3.73
CA ASP A 70 -13.45 -4.93 2.65
C ASP A 70 -13.37 -3.95 1.46
N ALA A 71 -13.25 -2.65 1.72
CA ALA A 71 -13.02 -1.66 0.68
C ALA A 71 -11.67 -1.84 -0.04
N LEU A 72 -10.61 -2.24 0.67
CA LEU A 72 -9.32 -2.56 0.06
C LEU A 72 -9.42 -3.79 -0.84
N ILE A 73 -10.01 -4.88 -0.34
CA ILE A 73 -10.22 -6.11 -1.10
C ILE A 73 -11.05 -5.83 -2.37
N GLY A 74 -12.12 -5.04 -2.26
CA GLY A 74 -12.94 -4.66 -3.40
C GLY A 74 -12.17 -3.90 -4.49
N ARG A 75 -11.23 -3.01 -4.11
CA ARG A 75 -10.35 -2.34 -5.07
C ARG A 75 -9.37 -3.30 -5.74
N MET A 76 -8.79 -4.23 -4.97
CA MET A 76 -7.86 -5.23 -5.50
C MET A 76 -8.56 -6.16 -6.50
N LEU A 77 -9.76 -6.63 -6.16
CA LEU A 77 -10.56 -7.47 -7.05
C LEU A 77 -10.88 -6.76 -8.35
N ARG A 78 -11.23 -5.46 -8.30
CA ARG A 78 -11.49 -4.66 -9.51
C ARG A 78 -10.28 -4.61 -10.45
N VAL A 79 -9.08 -4.43 -9.91
CA VAL A 79 -7.82 -4.43 -10.70
C VAL A 79 -7.60 -5.77 -11.40
N ILE A 80 -8.04 -6.88 -10.79
CA ILE A 80 -7.91 -8.22 -11.34
C ILE A 80 -9.03 -8.53 -12.35
N THR A 81 -10.26 -8.06 -12.12
CA THR A 81 -11.45 -8.43 -12.90
C THR A 81 -11.83 -7.46 -14.02
N GLU A 82 -11.35 -6.22 -14.02
CA GLU A 82 -11.60 -5.30 -15.13
C GLU A 82 -10.69 -5.64 -16.33
N ASP A 83 -11.29 -6.20 -17.38
CA ASP A 83 -10.71 -6.35 -18.72
C ASP A 83 -10.61 -4.99 -19.43
N GLY A 84 -9.70 -4.13 -18.95
CA GLY A 84 -9.26 -2.92 -19.65
C GLY A 84 -7.81 -3.06 -20.13
N PRO A 85 -7.36 -2.27 -21.14
CA PRO A 85 -5.97 -2.29 -21.58
C PRO A 85 -5.08 -1.77 -20.45
N ALA A 86 -4.66 -2.70 -19.60
CA ALA A 86 -3.77 -2.48 -18.48
C ALA A 86 -2.34 -2.40 -19.02
N GLU A 87 -2.07 -1.37 -19.80
CA GLU A 87 -0.69 -0.97 -20.03
C GLU A 87 -0.22 -0.10 -18.87
N HIS A 88 -0.91 0.97 -18.44
CA HIS A 88 -0.32 1.86 -17.41
C HIS A 88 -1.25 2.61 -16.42
N PRO A 89 -2.44 2.15 -15.99
CA PRO A 89 -3.30 2.98 -15.12
C PRO A 89 -2.71 3.25 -13.72
N LEU A 90 -2.02 2.28 -13.11
CA LEU A 90 -1.45 2.44 -11.76
C LEU A 90 -0.09 3.16 -11.79
N ARG A 91 0.72 2.94 -12.83
CA ARG A 91 2.01 3.62 -13.00
C ARG A 91 1.81 5.11 -13.29
N GLU A 92 0.85 5.46 -14.15
CA GLU A 92 0.49 6.85 -14.45
C GLU A 92 -0.10 7.57 -13.22
N GLN A 93 -0.97 6.91 -12.45
CA GLN A 93 -1.51 7.51 -11.22
C GLN A 93 -0.45 7.72 -10.15
N TRP A 94 0.49 6.78 -10.00
CA TRP A 94 1.61 6.90 -9.06
C TRP A 94 2.58 8.00 -9.49
N GLU A 95 2.99 8.06 -10.76
CA GLU A 95 3.82 9.14 -11.29
C GLU A 95 3.15 10.51 -11.21
N ALA A 96 1.83 10.59 -11.43
CA ALA A 96 1.07 11.82 -11.24
C ALA A 96 1.09 12.26 -9.76
N SER A 97 0.97 11.32 -8.82
CA SER A 97 1.03 11.60 -7.39
C SER A 97 2.43 12.04 -6.91
N LEU A 98 3.50 11.52 -7.54
CA LEU A 98 4.87 11.95 -7.29
C LEU A 98 5.17 13.34 -7.88
N ARG A 99 4.69 13.62 -9.09
CA ARG A 99 4.78 14.95 -9.71
C ARG A 99 4.03 16.02 -8.91
N ALA A 100 2.85 15.69 -8.38
CA ALA A 100 2.09 16.61 -7.55
C ALA A 100 2.74 16.93 -6.18
N LYS A 101 3.62 16.04 -5.68
CA LYS A 101 4.33 16.22 -4.40
C LYS A 101 5.69 16.91 -4.52
N SER A 102 6.20 17.10 -5.74
CA SER A 102 7.41 17.88 -6.02
C SER A 102 7.01 19.21 -6.66
N PRO A 103 6.64 20.25 -5.88
CA PRO A 103 6.57 21.59 -6.43
C PRO A 103 7.99 21.96 -6.88
N ALA A 104 8.13 22.35 -8.14
CA ALA A 104 9.39 22.77 -8.72
C ALA A 104 10.08 23.82 -7.83
N GLN A 105 11.32 23.55 -7.43
CA GLN A 105 12.24 24.60 -7.04
C GLN A 105 12.76 25.27 -8.32
N GLY A 106 12.59 26.58 -8.44
CA GLY A 106 13.13 27.46 -9.49
C GLY A 106 12.17 27.63 -10.68
N HIS A 107 11.78 28.83 -11.12
CA HIS A 107 12.40 30.16 -11.05
C HIS A 107 11.37 31.26 -10.74
#